data_AF-A0A8B3L008-F1
#
_entry.id   AF-A0A8B3L008-F1
#
_cell.length_a   1.000
_cell.length_b   1.000
_cell.length_c   1.000
_cell.angle_alpha   90.00
_cell.angle_beta   90.00
_cell.angle_gamma   90.00
#
_symmetry.space_group_name_H-M   'P 1'
#
loop_
_entity.id
_entity.type
_entity.pdbx_description
1 polymer ?
#
loop_
_entity_poly.entity_id
_entity_poly.type
_entity_poly.pdbx_seq_one_letter_code
_entity_poly.pdbx_strand_id
1 'polypeptide(L)'
;NVAAWRALLPDRDGILDWIDGDGRAAAIPGVTEVKLYAKPKTPIVRKGDYRDSIGYVMAASPSRAGTEAILQRAVDLIHWSITPFPTPAGE
;
A
#
# COMPACT_ATOMS: atom_id res chain seq x y z
N ASN A 1 17.35 1.52 17.90
CA ASN A 1 16.19 0.89 17.23
C ASN A 1 15.71 1.86 16.16
N VAL A 2 15.49 1.40 14.93
CA VAL A 2 15.05 2.22 13.80
C VAL A 2 13.67 1.75 13.37
N ALA A 3 12.69 2.64 13.40
CA ALA A 3 11.36 2.41 12.86
C ALA A 3 11.19 3.25 11.59
N ALA A 4 10.54 2.67 10.59
CA ALA A 4 10.15 3.36 9.38
C ALA A 4 8.81 2.82 8.87
N TRP A 5 8.14 3.62 8.06
CA TRP A 5 6.89 3.24 7.42
C TRP A 5 6.94 3.53 5.93
N ARG A 6 6.14 2.79 5.15
CA ARG A 6 5.98 2.98 3.71
C ARG A 6 4.49 3.08 3.37
N ALA A 7 4.12 4.19 2.74
CA ALA A 7 2.81 4.40 2.15
C ALA A 7 2.59 3.44 0.98
N LEU A 8 1.39 2.88 0.88
CA LEU A 8 0.94 2.10 -0.28
C LEU A 8 0.23 3.05 -1.23
N LEU A 9 0.96 3.53 -2.26
CA LEU A 9 0.45 4.50 -3.21
C LEU A 9 -0.08 3.78 -4.46
N PRO A 10 -1.34 4.00 -4.87
CA PRO A 10 -1.89 3.44 -6.09
C PRO A 10 -1.22 4.06 -7.32
N ASP A 11 -1.08 3.26 -8.36
CA ASP A 11 -0.41 3.63 -9.61
C ASP A 11 -1.32 4.38 -10.59
N ARG A 12 -2.64 4.31 -10.39
CA ARG A 12 -3.66 4.93 -11.26
C ARG A 12 -4.94 5.28 -10.52
N ASP A 13 -5.76 6.10 -11.18
CA ASP A 13 -7.13 6.40 -10.76
C ASP A 13 -8.08 5.29 -11.23
N GLY A 14 -9.18 5.06 -10.50
CA GLY A 14 -10.19 4.08 -10.86
C GLY A 14 -10.94 3.49 -9.67
N ILE A 15 -11.55 2.32 -9.85
CA ILE A 15 -12.18 1.54 -8.79
C ILE A 15 -11.21 0.45 -8.33
N LEU A 16 -10.92 0.39 -7.03
CA LEU A 16 -10.12 -0.69 -6.45
C LEU A 16 -10.88 -2.03 -6.56
N ASP A 17 -10.39 -2.95 -7.38
CA ASP A 17 -11.04 -4.25 -7.58
C ASP A 17 -10.78 -5.18 -6.39
N TRP A 18 -9.52 -5.29 -6.02
CA TRP A 18 -9.04 -6.12 -4.93
C TRP A 18 -7.70 -5.61 -4.40
N ILE A 19 -7.42 -5.96 -3.15
CA ILE A 19 -6.12 -5.81 -2.50
C ILE A 19 -5.90 -7.07 -1.68
N ASP A 20 -4.70 -7.66 -1.77
CA ASP A 20 -4.34 -8.91 -1.09
C ASP A 20 -2.88 -8.88 -0.63
N GLY A 21 -2.53 -9.78 0.29
CA GLY A 21 -1.16 -9.99 0.77
C GLY A 21 -0.81 -9.26 2.05
N ASP A 22 -1.72 -8.45 2.59
CA ASP A 22 -1.59 -7.76 3.87
C ASP A 22 -1.33 -8.71 5.05
N GLY A 23 -2.05 -9.84 5.10
CA GLY A 23 -1.81 -10.87 6.12
C GLY A 23 -0.42 -11.51 6.03
N ARG A 24 0.09 -11.72 4.81
CA ARG A 24 1.44 -12.25 4.57
C ARG A 24 2.52 -11.23 4.93
N ALA A 25 2.29 -9.96 4.59
CA ALA A 25 3.16 -8.85 4.97
C ALA A 25 3.23 -8.69 6.50
N ALA A 26 2.09 -8.72 7.19
CA ALA A 26 2.00 -8.61 8.64
C ALA A 26 2.71 -9.76 9.39
N ALA A 27 2.82 -10.93 8.76
CA ALA A 27 3.50 -12.09 9.33
C ALA A 27 5.05 -12.01 9.25
N ILE A 28 5.63 -11.04 8.53
CA ILE A 28 7.08 -10.88 8.44
C ILE A 28 7.64 -10.40 9.79
N PRO A 29 8.64 -11.10 10.38
CA PRO A 29 9.29 -10.63 11.60
C PRO A 29 9.86 -9.21 11.46
N GLY A 30 9.49 -8.34 12.40
CA GLY A 30 9.89 -6.94 12.42
C GLY A 30 8.91 -5.99 11.73
N VAL A 31 7.87 -6.49 11.06
CA VAL A 31 6.69 -5.67 10.71
C VAL A 31 5.88 -5.44 11.98
N THR A 32 5.65 -4.18 12.30
CA THR A 32 4.92 -3.78 13.50
C THR A 32 3.45 -3.48 13.21
N GLU A 33 3.13 -3.06 11.98
CA GLU A 33 1.76 -2.78 11.56
C GLU A 33 1.61 -2.87 10.04
N VAL A 34 0.49 -3.45 9.59
CA VAL A 34 -0.01 -3.30 8.22
C VAL A 34 -1.45 -2.82 8.35
N LYS A 35 -1.77 -1.70 7.70
CA LYS A 35 -3.11 -1.13 7.77
C LYS A 35 -3.59 -0.72 6.39
N LEU A 36 -4.73 -1.25 5.99
CA LEU A 36 -5.42 -0.90 4.75
C LEU A 36 -6.60 0.01 5.07
N TYR A 37 -6.70 1.13 4.37
CA TYR A 37 -7.79 2.09 4.48
C TYR A 37 -8.85 1.89 3.40
N ALA A 38 -8.39 1.60 2.18
CA ALA A 38 -9.27 1.32 1.06
C ALA A 38 -9.74 -0.14 1.11
N LYS A 39 -10.98 -0.35 0.66
CA LYS A 39 -11.56 -1.69 0.50
C LYS A 39 -11.91 -1.89 -0.97
N PRO A 40 -12.08 -3.14 -1.43
CA PRO A 40 -12.66 -3.40 -2.74
C PRO A 40 -13.91 -2.54 -2.98
N LYS A 41 -14.06 -2.04 -4.22
CA LYS A 41 -15.08 -1.09 -4.69
C LYS A 41 -14.91 0.37 -4.23
N THR A 42 -13.84 0.69 -3.50
CA THR A 42 -13.51 2.09 -3.19
C THR A 42 -13.03 2.83 -4.45
N PRO A 43 -13.62 3.99 -4.82
CA PRO A 43 -13.06 4.86 -5.85
C PRO A 43 -11.76 5.52 -5.38
N ILE A 44 -10.73 5.45 -6.22
CA ILE A 44 -9.41 6.03 -6.02
C ILE A 44 -9.22 7.16 -7.02
N VAL A 45 -9.01 8.37 -6.52
CA VAL A 45 -8.70 9.56 -7.32
C VAL A 45 -7.45 10.20 -6.73
N ARG A 46 -6.31 10.09 -7.42
CA ARG A 46 -5.04 10.62 -6.91
C ARG A 46 -5.00 12.14 -7.01
N LYS A 47 -4.54 12.77 -5.94
CA LYS A 47 -4.33 14.21 -5.82
C LYS A 47 -2.85 14.60 -5.90
N GLY A 48 -1.95 13.62 -5.89
CA GLY A 48 -0.52 13.82 -5.78
C GLY A 48 -0.08 14.19 -4.36
N ASP A 49 -0.90 13.92 -3.35
CA ASP A 49 -0.60 14.20 -1.94
C ASP A 49 -0.62 12.92 -1.09
N TYR A 50 -0.21 13.03 0.18
CA TYR A 50 -0.07 11.87 1.07
C TYR A 50 -1.39 11.12 1.35
N ARG A 51 -2.55 11.72 1.05
CA ARG A 51 -3.87 11.10 1.24
C ARG A 51 -4.24 10.13 0.13
N ASP A 52 -3.43 10.05 -0.93
CA ASP A 52 -3.60 9.05 -1.99
C ASP A 52 -3.30 7.62 -1.51
N SER A 53 -2.70 7.47 -0.33
CA SER A 53 -2.32 6.19 0.25
C SER A 53 -3.55 5.31 0.52
N ILE A 54 -3.56 4.09 -0.03
CA ILE A 54 -4.62 3.10 0.23
C ILE A 54 -4.36 2.28 1.51
N GLY A 55 -3.18 2.45 2.10
CA GLY A 55 -2.76 1.82 3.36
C GLY A 55 -1.30 2.14 3.67
N TYR A 56 -0.73 1.49 4.66
CA TYR A 56 0.71 1.56 4.96
C TYR A 56 1.23 0.27 5.59
N VAL A 57 2.57 0.13 5.53
CA VAL A 57 3.33 -0.87 6.28
C VAL A 57 4.31 -0.14 7.19
N MET A 58 4.46 -0.60 8.43
CA MET A 58 5.46 -0.13 9.38
C MET A 58 6.35 -1.28 9.84
N ALA A 59 7.65 -1.03 9.94
CA ALA A 59 8.61 -2.01 10.44
C ALA A 59 9.62 -1.36 11.40
N ALA A 60 10.18 -2.18 12.27
CA ALA A 60 11.23 -1.79 13.20
C ALA A 60 12.32 -2.85 13.31
N SER A 61 13.57 -2.41 13.35
CA SER A 61 14.72 -3.28 13.60
C SER A 61 15.89 -2.50 14.23
N PRO A 62 16.91 -3.19 14.78
CA PRO A 62 18.07 -2.52 15.35
C PRO A 62 18.88 -1.65 14.38
N SER A 63 18.72 -1.81 13.05
CA SER A 63 19.49 -1.09 12.03
C SER A 63 18.61 -0.51 10.93
N ARG A 64 19.07 0.59 10.32
CA ARG A 64 18.35 1.20 9.19
C ARG A 64 18.22 0.25 8.00
N ALA A 65 19.31 -0.41 7.61
CA ALA A 65 19.32 -1.36 6.49
C ALA A 65 18.37 -2.55 6.73
N GLY A 66 18.30 -3.06 7.98
CA GLY A 66 17.35 -4.11 8.35
C GLY A 66 15.90 -3.65 8.21
N THR A 67 15.59 -2.44 8.69
CA THR A 67 14.23 -1.87 8.61
C THR A 67 13.82 -1.64 7.16
N GLU A 68 14.72 -1.13 6.31
CA GLU A 68 14.48 -0.95 4.86
C GLU A 68 14.24 -2.30 4.16
N ALA A 69 15.04 -3.33 4.47
CA ALA A 69 14.87 -4.66 3.89
C ALA A 69 13.54 -5.33 4.30
N ILE A 70 13.12 -5.17 5.57
CA ILE A 70 11.83 -5.67 6.05
C ILE A 70 10.68 -4.96 5.34
N LEU A 71 10.73 -3.63 5.23
CA LEU A 71 9.71 -2.84 4.52
C LEU A 71 9.60 -3.25 3.05
N GLN A 72 10.73 -3.43 2.37
CA GLN A 72 10.73 -3.81 0.95
C GLN A 72 10.05 -5.18 0.78
N ARG A 73 10.47 -6.20 1.56
CA ARG A 73 9.86 -7.54 1.52
C ARG A 73 8.36 -7.50 1.81
N ALA A 74 7.93 -6.72 2.79
CA ALA A 74 6.52 -6.62 3.16
C ALA A 74 5.67 -5.95 2.08
N VAL A 75 6.17 -4.86 1.49
CA VAL A 75 5.48 -4.14 0.41
C VAL A 75 5.42 -4.98 -0.87
N ASP A 76 6.46 -5.76 -1.17
CA ASP A 76 6.50 -6.65 -2.34
C ASP A 76 5.47 -7.80 -2.26
N LEU A 77 4.93 -8.09 -1.08
CA LEU A 77 3.86 -9.08 -0.89
C LEU A 77 2.46 -8.50 -1.08
N ILE A 78 2.31 -7.17 -1.07
CA ILE A 78 1.01 -6.51 -1.17
C ILE A 78 0.77 -6.14 -2.62
N HIS A 79 -0.33 -6.65 -3.17
CA HIS A 79 -0.74 -6.38 -4.54
C HIS A 79 -2.19 -5.89 -4.57
N TRP A 80 -2.50 -5.12 -5.61
CA TRP A 80 -3.86 -4.64 -5.86
C TRP A 80 -4.11 -4.51 -7.36
N SER A 81 -5.39 -4.48 -7.72
CA SER A 81 -5.86 -4.11 -9.06
C SER A 81 -6.81 -2.93 -8.98
N ILE A 82 -6.68 -2.01 -9.94
CA ILE A 82 -7.57 -0.87 -10.10
C ILE A 82 -8.08 -0.87 -11.53
N THR A 83 -9.40 -0.98 -11.68
CA THR A 83 -10.10 -0.78 -12.95
C THR A 83 -10.21 0.72 -13.22
N PRO A 84 -9.62 1.26 -14.31
CA PRO A 84 -9.73 2.68 -14.63
C PRO A 84 -11.18 3.15 -14.73
N PHE A 85 -11.44 4.41 -14.38
CA PHE A 85 -12.76 4.99 -14.62
C PHE A 85 -13.11 4.96 -16.12
N PRO A 86 -14.40 4.82 -16.47
CA PRO A 86 -14.83 4.99 -17.85
C PRO A 86 -14.39 6.37 -18.35
N THR A 87 -13.72 6.41 -19.50
CA THR A 87 -13.49 7.68 -20.18
C THR A 87 -14.84 8.17 -20.70
N PRO A 88 -15.29 9.40 -20.40
CA PRO A 88 -16.47 9.93 -21.05
C PRO A 88 -16.22 9.92 -22.57
N ALA A 89 -17.13 9.30 -23.32
CA ALA A 89 -17.11 9.41 -24.77
C ALA A 89 -17.17 10.91 -25.11
N GLY A 90 -16.17 11.39 -25.86
CA GLY A 90 -16.07 12.81 -26.21
C GLY A 90 -17.34 13.31 -26.91
N GLU A 91 -17.71 14.55 -26.59
CA GLU A 91 -18.68 15.35 -27.35
C GLU A 91 -18.16 15.70 -28.75
#